data_AF-A0A8H7EZ35-F1
#
_entry.id   AF-A0A8H7EZ35-F1
#
_cell.length_a   1.000
_cell.length_b   1.000
_cell.length_c   1.000
_cell.angle_alpha   90.00
_cell.angle_beta   90.00
_cell.angle_gamma   90.00
#
_symmetry.space_group_name_H-M   'P 1'
#
loop_
_entity.id
_entity.type
_entity.pdbx_description
1 polymer ?
#
loop_
_entity_poly.entity_id
_entity_poly.type
_entity_poly.pdbx_seq_one_letter_code
_entity_poly.pdbx_strand_id
1 'polypeptide(L)'
;METTTATPAIKRDSLVAELDQSSLFSTAKRHQPAQSQRSVDEEHIAATVVQQNNHKLKRRKYELYRTIAADDEICDSWRKATDKPSFDRIASDIRMRLWPSDIPFPSQIISNILSWASNPTIADDLPLRFRSVLAARKQNNTKYKKQKRNIIKRSNLTLNADAKRKLLDSLPIIECKRQSTPFPPEDLYISETDEIYRKNMAFVLERDLPDSRLSRKLIFQLNHPSSWDEDLQHRKLSHDLSPADSGIFMENNEPVAIIIRNACNDNRILDFVDDAIQETIATRNNARKEDRGHISQMGLSAGSRKRHKLGWVRNIRKAKSDTEMHRRVDYDASSAFAVLWSLVRSLLPDDPILNDFQKFIGLLGSDVRMDGNHTMDADSEGRGTYHIQIGDKDFVFRNAELAPPCGVMAENYCRFIHNESQPHKWAVSLTSSRSFDPSLPSIDAGGHFYIASYAIRIQAARNTLIAWRPGDWHGTSLFNINPDTSNIKLQYRQRGLCIVTGKRILGAVKKWRSGLISDADLDKEEEAESSTAETTGDQSIDLWIKDLQSATKTSTTKESHADHGIRASLRLKQKPRKSYTTGVPI
;
A
#
# COMPACT_ATOMS: atom_id res chain seq x y z
N MET A 1 -29.11 -18.33 35.05
CA MET A 1 -28.20 -19.47 35.21
C MET A 1 -26.79 -18.91 35.18
N GLU A 2 -26.28 -18.63 36.37
CA GLU A 2 -24.95 -18.08 36.64
C GLU A 2 -23.95 -19.22 36.81
N THR A 3 -22.73 -19.05 36.31
CA THR A 3 -21.52 -19.61 36.94
C THR A 3 -20.33 -18.69 36.66
N THR A 4 -19.98 -17.92 37.69
CA THR A 4 -18.74 -17.18 37.87
C THR A 4 -17.66 -18.08 38.48
N THR A 5 -16.42 -18.00 38.02
CA THR A 5 -15.25 -18.51 38.75
C THR A 5 -14.23 -17.39 38.97
N ALA A 6 -13.97 -17.10 40.24
CA ALA A 6 -13.00 -16.17 40.76
C ALA A 6 -11.78 -16.94 41.30
N THR A 7 -10.59 -16.36 41.14
CA THR A 7 -9.31 -16.90 41.65
C THR A 7 -8.86 -16.10 42.88
N PRO A 8 -8.47 -16.73 44.01
CA PRO A 8 -8.10 -16.00 45.22
C PRO A 8 -6.57 -15.80 45.38
N ALA A 9 -6.26 -14.75 46.13
CA ALA A 9 -4.92 -14.33 46.57
C ALA A 9 -4.37 -15.23 47.69
N ILE A 10 -3.04 -15.43 47.69
CA ILE A 10 -2.31 -16.13 48.75
C ILE A 10 -1.51 -15.11 49.57
N LYS A 11 -1.90 -14.95 50.84
CA LYS A 11 -1.07 -14.41 51.93
C LYS A 11 -0.18 -15.53 52.49
N ARG A 12 1.03 -15.18 52.93
CA ARG A 12 1.90 -16.05 53.75
C ARG A 12 2.11 -15.39 55.11
N ASP A 13 1.67 -16.08 56.14
CA ASP A 13 2.01 -15.82 57.54
C ASP A 13 3.01 -16.87 58.05
N SER A 14 3.92 -16.37 58.90
CA SER A 14 4.56 -16.96 60.09
C SER A 14 5.02 -18.44 60.13
N LEU A 15 6.25 -18.64 60.62
CA LEU A 15 6.49 -19.45 61.83
C LEU A 15 7.90 -19.22 62.42
N VAL A 16 7.90 -19.08 63.74
CA VAL A 16 9.00 -18.93 64.70
C VAL A 16 9.13 -20.24 65.47
N ALA A 17 10.36 -20.68 65.80
CA ALA A 17 10.77 -21.46 66.98
C ALA A 17 12.29 -21.78 66.81
N GLU A 18 13.27 -21.31 67.58
CA GLU A 18 13.54 -21.33 69.04
C GLU A 18 14.17 -22.65 69.53
N LEU A 19 15.18 -22.49 70.43
CA LEU A 19 15.83 -23.45 71.34
C LEU A 19 17.03 -24.28 70.80
N ASP A 20 18.11 -24.58 71.54
CA ASP A 20 18.69 -24.13 72.81
C ASP A 20 20.03 -24.92 73.05
N GLN A 21 20.87 -24.43 73.97
CA GLN A 21 21.95 -25.09 74.76
C GLN A 21 23.19 -25.65 74.04
N SER A 22 24.41 -25.14 74.23
CA SER A 22 25.26 -24.98 75.43
C SER A 22 26.09 -26.21 75.84
N SER A 23 27.32 -25.91 76.31
CA SER A 23 28.33 -26.74 76.98
C SER A 23 29.46 -27.35 76.11
N LEU A 24 30.74 -27.40 76.49
CA LEU A 24 31.54 -26.91 77.64
C LEU A 24 33.04 -27.21 77.34
N PHE A 25 33.96 -26.39 77.87
CA PHE A 25 35.42 -26.60 78.08
C PHE A 25 36.34 -26.81 76.83
N SER A 26 37.61 -26.41 76.76
CA SER A 26 38.59 -25.94 77.74
C SER A 26 39.76 -25.22 77.02
N THR A 27 40.34 -24.21 77.67
CA THR A 27 41.77 -23.85 77.73
C THR A 27 42.73 -24.30 76.62
N ALA A 28 43.24 -23.34 75.84
CA ALA A 28 44.63 -23.35 75.34
C ALA A 28 45.09 -21.94 74.94
N LYS A 29 46.05 -21.39 75.69
CA LYS A 29 46.90 -20.28 75.23
C LYS A 29 47.60 -20.70 73.93
N ARG A 30 47.40 -19.97 72.82
CA ARG A 30 48.30 -20.02 71.66
C ARG A 30 48.31 -18.70 70.91
N HIS A 31 49.51 -18.33 70.49
CA HIS A 31 49.90 -17.07 69.87
C HIS A 31 48.97 -16.55 68.79
N GLN A 32 48.74 -15.23 68.80
CA GLN A 32 48.31 -14.47 67.64
C GLN A 32 49.37 -14.59 66.52
N PRO A 33 49.00 -15.02 65.30
CA PRO A 33 49.71 -14.62 64.11
C PRO A 33 49.02 -13.40 63.49
N ALA A 34 49.82 -12.46 63.00
CA ALA A 34 49.43 -11.25 62.30
C ALA A 34 48.69 -11.55 60.98
N GLN A 35 47.42 -11.96 61.05
CA GLN A 35 46.56 -12.22 59.88
C GLN A 35 45.36 -11.27 59.73
N SER A 36 45.19 -10.26 60.60
CA SER A 36 44.07 -9.32 60.49
C SER A 36 44.39 -8.00 59.77
N GLN A 37 45.64 -7.74 59.36
CA GLN A 37 46.00 -6.54 58.58
C GLN A 37 45.90 -6.77 57.06
N ARG A 38 46.24 -7.98 56.57
CA ARG A 38 46.27 -8.28 55.12
C ARG A 38 44.89 -8.26 54.45
N SER A 39 43.81 -8.66 55.15
CA SER A 39 42.46 -8.65 54.57
C SER A 39 41.90 -7.23 54.43
N VAL A 40 42.29 -6.31 55.30
CA VAL A 40 41.88 -4.89 55.24
C VAL A 40 42.62 -4.16 54.13
N ASP A 41 43.91 -4.47 53.92
CA ASP A 41 44.71 -3.91 52.83
C ASP A 41 44.24 -4.39 51.44
N GLU A 42 43.83 -5.66 51.30
CA GLU A 42 43.28 -6.18 50.05
C GLU A 42 41.91 -5.55 49.69
N GLU A 43 41.05 -5.32 50.69
CA GLU A 43 39.76 -4.64 50.51
C GLU A 43 39.96 -3.15 50.16
N HIS A 44 40.95 -2.49 50.76
CA HIS A 44 41.30 -1.10 50.44
C HIS A 44 41.92 -0.94 49.05
N ILE A 45 42.76 -1.89 48.63
CA ILE A 45 43.32 -1.95 47.27
C ILE A 45 42.21 -2.20 46.25
N ALA A 46 41.29 -3.15 46.51
CA ALA A 46 40.15 -3.42 45.64
C ALA A 46 39.23 -2.19 45.49
N ALA A 47 38.91 -1.51 46.58
CA ALA A 47 38.12 -0.27 46.57
C ALA A 47 38.81 0.84 45.76
N THR A 48 40.13 1.00 45.92
CA THR A 48 40.93 1.99 45.19
C THR A 48 40.97 1.69 43.69
N VAL A 49 41.14 0.42 43.30
CA VAL A 49 41.13 -0.02 41.90
C VAL A 49 39.75 0.22 41.27
N VAL A 50 38.67 -0.09 41.98
CA VAL A 50 37.29 0.19 41.54
C VAL A 50 37.08 1.70 41.34
N GLN A 51 37.54 2.52 42.28
CA GLN A 51 37.42 3.98 42.20
C GLN A 51 38.23 4.57 41.03
N GLN A 52 39.46 4.09 40.80
CA GLN A 52 40.29 4.51 39.66
C GLN A 52 39.67 4.11 38.32
N ASN A 53 39.11 2.90 38.23
CA ASN A 53 38.41 2.43 37.03
C ASN A 53 37.15 3.25 36.76
N ASN A 54 36.39 3.60 37.79
CA ASN A 54 35.23 4.49 37.68
C ASN A 54 35.63 5.89 37.19
N HIS A 55 36.74 6.44 37.69
CA HIS A 55 37.25 7.75 37.24
C HIS A 55 37.72 7.72 35.78
N LYS A 56 38.45 6.67 35.36
CA LYS A 56 38.86 6.48 33.96
C LYS A 56 37.65 6.35 33.03
N LEU A 57 36.63 5.60 33.45
CA LEU A 57 35.39 5.44 32.69
C LEU A 57 34.63 6.78 32.58
N LYS A 58 34.52 7.54 33.67
CA LYS A 58 33.89 8.88 33.67
C LYS A 58 34.62 9.82 32.70
N ARG A 59 35.96 9.87 32.74
CA ARG A 59 36.77 10.69 31.83
C ARG A 59 36.58 10.31 30.36
N ARG A 60 36.56 9.01 30.03
CA ARG A 60 36.32 8.52 28.66
C ARG A 60 34.94 8.89 28.14
N LYS A 61 33.90 8.74 28.97
CA LYS A 61 32.53 9.18 28.62
C LYS A 61 32.48 10.67 28.32
N TYR A 62 33.18 11.47 29.13
CA TYR A 62 33.23 12.91 28.97
C TYR A 62 33.91 13.33 27.67
N GLU A 63 35.02 12.68 27.33
CA GLU A 63 35.74 12.93 26.08
C GLU A 63 34.87 12.60 24.87
N LEU A 64 34.19 11.45 24.90
CA LEU A 64 33.23 11.08 23.85
C LEU A 64 32.16 12.17 23.63
N TYR A 65 31.61 12.73 24.71
CA TYR A 65 30.64 13.82 24.59
C TYR A 65 31.23 15.10 24.02
N ARG A 66 32.48 15.44 24.36
CA ARG A 66 33.17 16.58 23.75
C ARG A 66 33.39 16.37 22.27
N THR A 67 33.82 15.18 21.86
CA THR A 67 34.02 14.85 20.44
C THR A 67 32.70 14.88 19.67
N ILE A 68 31.63 14.28 20.22
CA ILE A 68 30.28 14.38 19.63
C ILE A 68 29.81 15.83 19.54
N ALA A 69 30.06 16.63 20.58
CA ALA A 69 29.69 18.04 20.60
C ALA A 69 30.45 18.87 19.56
N ALA A 70 31.66 18.48 19.20
CA ALA A 70 32.49 19.17 18.22
C ALA A 70 32.12 18.82 16.77
N ASP A 71 31.47 17.68 16.53
CA ASP A 71 31.05 17.23 15.21
C ASP A 71 29.68 17.84 14.81
N ASP A 72 29.70 18.71 13.80
CA ASP A 72 28.51 19.41 13.30
C ASP A 72 27.46 18.45 12.71
N GLU A 73 27.89 17.46 11.94
CA GLU A 73 27.01 16.55 11.21
C GLU A 73 26.33 15.57 12.16
N ILE A 74 27.08 15.01 13.12
CA ILE A 74 26.52 14.15 14.18
C ILE A 74 25.58 14.98 15.06
N CYS A 75 25.92 16.21 15.43
CA CYS A 75 25.03 17.09 16.18
C CYS A 75 23.70 17.37 15.44
N ASP A 76 23.76 17.64 14.14
CA ASP A 76 22.57 17.88 13.32
C ASP A 76 21.71 16.62 13.17
N SER A 77 22.32 15.46 12.99
CA SER A 77 21.64 14.16 13.00
C SER A 77 20.94 13.93 14.35
N TRP A 78 21.62 14.19 15.46
CA TRP A 78 21.01 14.09 16.80
C TRP A 78 19.81 15.03 16.99
N ARG A 79 19.87 16.27 16.51
CA ARG A 79 18.76 17.24 16.60
C ARG A 79 17.50 16.72 15.89
N LYS A 80 17.68 16.02 14.77
CA LYS A 80 16.59 15.52 13.90
C LYS A 80 16.08 14.14 14.30
N ALA A 81 16.89 13.32 14.99
CA ALA A 81 16.56 11.94 15.27
C ALA A 81 15.33 11.74 16.17
N THR A 82 14.29 11.10 15.61
CA THR A 82 13.05 10.75 16.30
C THR A 82 12.72 9.26 16.31
N ASP A 83 13.50 8.44 15.57
CA ASP A 83 13.24 7.02 15.34
C ASP A 83 14.52 6.18 15.39
N LYS A 84 14.33 4.85 15.39
CA LYS A 84 15.41 3.87 15.44
C LYS A 84 16.37 3.98 14.25
N PRO A 85 15.94 4.05 12.98
CA PRO A 85 16.87 4.20 11.85
C PRO A 85 17.76 5.43 11.96
N SER A 86 17.23 6.56 12.44
CA SER A 86 18.04 7.75 12.70
C SER A 86 19.08 7.53 13.80
N PHE A 87 18.73 6.78 14.85
CA PHE A 87 19.69 6.38 15.88
C PHE A 87 20.74 5.38 15.39
N ASP A 88 20.35 4.44 14.53
CA ASP A 88 21.27 3.47 13.93
C ASP A 88 22.28 4.17 13.00
N ARG A 89 21.84 5.17 12.22
CA ARG A 89 22.73 6.04 11.45
C ARG A 89 23.70 6.82 12.34
N ILE A 90 23.21 7.47 13.40
CA ILE A 90 24.06 8.16 14.37
C ILE A 90 25.07 7.21 15.01
N ALA A 91 24.65 5.98 15.36
CA ALA A 91 25.54 4.98 15.92
C ALA A 91 26.63 4.60 14.91
N SER A 92 26.27 4.42 13.64
CA SER A 92 27.22 4.17 12.55
C SER A 92 28.20 5.34 12.39
N ASP A 93 27.74 6.58 12.39
CA ASP A 93 28.60 7.76 12.26
C ASP A 93 29.56 7.90 13.45
N ILE A 94 29.07 7.70 14.68
CA ILE A 94 29.92 7.68 15.87
C ILE A 94 30.97 6.57 15.74
N ARG A 95 30.58 5.36 15.30
CA ARG A 95 31.51 4.24 15.11
C ARG A 95 32.59 4.56 14.09
N MET A 96 32.20 5.12 12.95
CA MET A 96 33.11 5.34 11.83
C MET A 96 34.03 6.55 12.05
N ARG A 97 33.56 7.60 12.72
CA ARG A 97 34.27 8.88 12.78
C ARG A 97 34.91 9.15 14.13
N LEU A 98 34.28 8.72 15.22
CA LEU A 98 34.64 9.16 16.57
C LEU A 98 35.13 8.03 17.48
N TRP A 99 34.88 6.76 17.12
CA TRP A 99 35.19 5.62 17.98
C TRP A 99 36.54 4.99 17.66
N PRO A 100 37.41 4.74 18.66
CA PRO A 100 38.70 4.08 18.44
C PRO A 100 38.54 2.66 17.88
N SER A 101 39.31 2.32 16.85
CA SER A 101 39.22 1.03 16.15
C SER A 101 39.63 -0.17 17.00
N ASP A 102 40.39 0.05 18.08
CA ASP A 102 40.88 -0.95 19.02
C ASP A 102 39.89 -1.27 20.15
N ILE A 103 38.76 -0.56 20.25
CA ILE A 103 37.78 -0.73 21.32
C ILE A 103 36.46 -1.30 20.76
N PRO A 104 35.92 -2.39 21.33
CA PRO A 104 34.62 -2.93 20.94
C PRO A 104 33.51 -1.86 20.98
N PHE A 105 32.78 -1.72 19.87
CA PHE A 105 31.68 -0.75 19.77
C PHE A 105 30.44 -1.26 20.52
N PRO A 106 29.89 -0.52 21.50
CA PRO A 106 28.73 -0.98 22.25
C PRO A 106 27.47 -1.04 21.37
N SER A 107 26.78 -2.17 21.35
CA SER A 107 25.53 -2.35 20.59
C SER A 107 24.40 -1.42 21.03
N GLN A 108 24.47 -0.88 22.25
CA GLN A 108 23.48 0.05 22.82
C GLN A 108 24.02 1.46 23.06
N ILE A 109 25.03 1.90 22.29
CA ILE A 109 25.71 3.19 22.50
C ILE A 109 24.76 4.38 22.61
N ILE A 110 23.69 4.42 21.80
CA ILE A 110 22.72 5.51 21.79
C ILE A 110 21.90 5.52 23.08
N SER A 111 21.39 4.35 23.50
CA SER A 111 20.64 4.20 24.75
C SER A 111 21.50 4.62 25.94
N ASN A 112 22.77 4.19 25.93
CA ASN A 112 23.76 4.55 26.94
C ASN A 112 23.98 6.07 26.98
N ILE A 113 24.25 6.70 25.83
CA ILE A 113 24.43 8.15 25.71
C ILE A 113 23.23 8.91 26.27
N LEU A 114 22.01 8.49 25.90
CA LEU A 114 20.77 9.14 26.34
C LEU A 114 20.49 8.94 27.82
N SER A 115 20.72 7.74 28.33
CA SER A 115 20.57 7.40 29.75
C SER A 115 21.52 8.22 30.61
N TRP A 116 22.80 8.25 30.23
CA TRP A 116 23.83 9.04 30.90
C TRP A 116 23.53 10.54 30.84
N ALA A 117 23.11 11.06 29.68
CA ALA A 117 22.77 12.47 29.54
C ALA A 117 21.50 12.87 30.31
N SER A 118 20.68 11.90 30.71
CA SER A 118 19.50 12.12 31.55
C SER A 118 19.82 12.05 33.05
N ASN A 119 21.04 11.65 33.44
CA ASN A 119 21.46 11.60 34.84
C ASN A 119 21.79 13.03 35.33
N PRO A 120 21.12 13.55 36.38
CA PRO A 120 21.35 14.89 36.89
C PRO A 120 22.83 15.17 37.24
N THR A 121 23.54 14.18 37.78
CA THR A 121 24.96 14.31 38.19
C THR A 121 25.94 14.44 37.02
N ILE A 122 25.51 14.11 35.80
CA ILE A 122 26.32 14.17 34.58
C ILE A 122 25.81 15.26 33.64
N ALA A 123 24.51 15.54 33.68
CA ALA A 123 23.85 16.49 32.79
C ALA A 123 24.50 17.87 32.83
N ASP A 124 24.88 18.36 34.01
CA ASP A 124 25.51 19.68 34.16
C ASP A 124 26.95 19.72 33.63
N ASP A 125 27.66 18.59 33.68
CA ASP A 125 29.02 18.47 33.17
C ASP A 125 29.05 18.49 31.62
N LEU A 126 27.97 18.04 30.95
CA LEU A 126 27.92 17.90 29.49
C LEU A 126 28.27 19.22 28.76
N PRO A 127 29.02 19.13 27.63
CA PRO A 127 29.28 20.29 26.79
C PRO A 127 27.99 21.05 26.48
N LEU A 128 27.99 22.38 26.68
CA LEU A 128 26.80 23.24 26.51
C LEU A 128 26.12 23.04 25.14
N ARG A 129 26.95 22.87 24.11
CA ARG A 129 26.49 22.57 22.75
C ARG A 129 25.72 21.24 22.67
N PHE A 130 26.24 20.17 23.27
CA PHE A 130 25.57 18.87 23.24
C PHE A 130 24.29 18.88 24.10
N ARG A 131 24.29 19.57 25.25
CA ARG A 131 23.04 19.83 26.02
C ARG A 131 21.98 20.49 25.15
N SER A 132 22.36 21.52 24.41
CA SER A 132 21.46 22.25 23.51
C SER A 132 20.92 21.35 22.39
N VAL A 133 21.76 20.47 21.82
CA VAL A 133 21.36 19.45 20.83
C VAL A 133 20.32 18.48 21.41
N LEU A 134 20.56 17.94 22.61
CA LEU A 134 19.63 17.00 23.26
C LEU A 134 18.31 17.67 23.65
N ALA A 135 18.35 18.92 24.11
CA ALA A 135 17.15 19.71 24.40
C ALA A 135 16.33 19.96 23.12
N ALA A 136 16.98 20.38 22.03
CA ALA A 136 16.35 20.57 20.72
C ALA A 136 15.72 19.26 20.21
N ARG A 137 16.43 18.13 20.32
CA ARG A 137 15.89 16.80 19.98
C ARG A 137 14.64 16.47 20.80
N LYS A 138 14.67 16.69 22.12
CA LYS A 138 13.52 16.43 23.00
C LYS A 138 12.31 17.29 22.60
N GLN A 139 12.54 18.56 22.27
CA GLN A 139 11.50 19.46 21.77
C GLN A 139 10.94 18.98 20.42
N ASN A 140 11.82 18.61 19.47
CA ASN A 140 11.45 18.10 18.15
C ASN A 140 10.64 16.80 18.26
N ASN A 141 11.06 15.86 19.10
CA ASN A 141 10.32 14.62 19.35
C ASN A 141 8.94 14.88 19.98
N THR A 142 8.85 15.83 20.93
CA THR A 142 7.57 16.25 21.50
C THR A 142 6.65 16.85 20.43
N LYS A 143 7.19 17.72 19.56
CA LYS A 143 6.47 18.33 18.43
C LYS A 143 6.01 17.25 17.46
N TYR A 144 6.88 16.32 17.09
CA TYR A 144 6.59 15.17 16.22
C TYR A 144 5.45 14.31 16.78
N LYS A 145 5.55 13.88 18.05
CA LYS A 145 4.50 13.09 18.71
C LYS A 145 3.17 13.83 18.80
N LYS A 146 3.19 15.15 19.05
CA LYS A 146 1.99 15.99 19.04
C LYS A 146 1.38 16.06 17.62
N GLN A 147 2.20 16.29 16.60
CA GLN A 147 1.76 16.33 15.20
C GLN A 147 1.17 14.99 14.75
N LYS A 148 1.84 13.87 15.04
CA LYS A 148 1.36 12.52 14.74
C LYS A 148 0.01 12.22 15.40
N ARG A 149 -0.14 12.54 16.70
CA ARG A 149 -1.42 12.38 17.41
C ARG A 149 -2.53 13.21 16.78
N ASN A 150 -2.22 14.44 16.36
CA ASN A 150 -3.20 15.31 15.69
C ASN A 150 -3.60 14.76 14.32
N ILE A 151 -2.65 14.20 13.54
CA ILE A 151 -2.92 13.52 12.27
C ILE A 151 -3.89 12.38 12.51
N ILE A 152 -3.57 11.46 13.42
CA ILE A 152 -4.42 10.30 13.76
C ILE A 152 -5.83 10.73 14.17
N LYS A 153 -5.92 11.71 15.08
CA LYS A 153 -7.21 12.19 15.61
C LYS A 153 -8.12 12.75 14.52
N ARG A 154 -7.56 13.35 13.47
CA ARG A 154 -8.32 14.07 12.45
C ARG A 154 -8.47 13.33 11.13
N SER A 155 -7.85 12.16 10.94
CA SER A 155 -7.76 11.50 9.63
C SER A 155 -8.69 10.29 9.45
N ASN A 156 -9.49 9.97 10.46
CA ASN A 156 -10.32 8.76 10.53
C ASN A 156 -9.53 7.43 10.46
N LEU A 157 -8.21 7.43 10.63
CA LEU A 157 -7.43 6.18 10.62
C LEU A 157 -7.69 5.28 11.85
N THR A 158 -8.17 5.86 12.95
CA THR A 158 -8.46 5.13 14.19
C THR A 158 -9.70 5.70 14.89
N LEU A 159 -10.89 5.45 14.34
CA LEU A 159 -12.13 5.67 15.09
C LEU A 159 -12.28 4.59 16.16
N ASN A 160 -12.82 4.98 17.31
CA ASN A 160 -13.27 4.02 18.31
C ASN A 160 -14.62 3.40 17.89
N ALA A 161 -15.03 2.32 18.56
CA ALA A 161 -16.26 1.60 18.23
C ALA A 161 -17.51 2.50 18.26
N ASP A 162 -17.60 3.43 19.22
CA ASP A 162 -18.75 4.33 19.32
C ASP A 162 -18.81 5.35 18.17
N ALA A 163 -17.68 5.94 17.79
CA ALA A 163 -17.60 6.88 16.68
C ALA A 163 -17.86 6.19 15.34
N LYS A 164 -17.33 4.96 15.17
CA LYS A 164 -17.62 4.10 14.02
C LYS A 164 -19.11 3.77 13.93
N ARG A 165 -19.73 3.34 15.04
CA ARG A 165 -21.18 3.06 15.09
C ARG A 165 -21.99 4.31 14.74
N LYS A 166 -21.70 5.45 15.36
CA LYS A 166 -22.37 6.73 15.05
C LYS A 166 -22.24 7.13 13.58
N LEU A 167 -21.07 6.92 12.97
CA LEU A 167 -20.88 7.15 11.54
C LEU A 167 -21.79 6.23 10.73
N LEU A 168 -21.74 4.92 10.98
CA LEU A 168 -22.53 3.93 10.23
C LEU A 168 -24.05 4.17 10.38
N ASP A 169 -24.51 4.48 11.59
CA ASP A 169 -25.92 4.82 11.88
C ASP A 169 -26.37 6.12 11.19
N SER A 170 -25.42 7.00 10.86
CA SER A 170 -25.71 8.25 10.15
C SER A 170 -25.77 8.10 8.63
N LEU A 171 -25.33 6.96 8.08
CA LEU A 171 -25.35 6.74 6.64
C LEU A 171 -26.77 6.40 6.16
N PRO A 172 -27.28 7.06 5.10
CA PRO A 172 -28.55 6.69 4.49
C PRO A 172 -28.55 5.22 4.04
N ILE A 173 -29.58 4.48 4.46
CA ILE A 173 -29.86 3.14 3.96
C ILE A 173 -30.71 3.27 2.69
N ILE A 174 -30.24 2.63 1.61
CA ILE A 174 -30.88 2.64 0.31
C ILE A 174 -31.23 1.20 -0.04
N GLU A 175 -32.52 0.87 0.07
CA GLU A 175 -33.01 -0.44 -0.37
C GLU A 175 -32.89 -0.57 -1.88
N CYS A 176 -32.31 -1.69 -2.31
CA CYS A 176 -32.11 -2.01 -3.72
C CYS A 176 -32.51 -3.45 -3.99
N LYS A 177 -32.84 -3.73 -5.25
CA LYS A 177 -33.26 -5.06 -5.70
C LYS A 177 -32.33 -5.56 -6.79
N ARG A 178 -31.85 -6.80 -6.65
CA ARG A 178 -31.12 -7.47 -7.73
C ARG A 178 -31.99 -7.53 -8.98
N GLN A 179 -31.39 -7.17 -10.10
CA GLN A 179 -31.98 -7.23 -11.42
C GLN A 179 -31.86 -8.66 -11.96
N SER A 180 -32.88 -9.14 -12.68
CA SER A 180 -32.83 -10.44 -13.37
C SER A 180 -31.73 -10.50 -14.43
N THR A 181 -31.55 -9.37 -15.13
CA THR A 181 -30.46 -9.13 -16.09
C THR A 181 -29.64 -7.95 -15.57
N PRO A 182 -28.30 -7.90 -15.65
CA PRO A 182 -27.56 -6.72 -15.22
C PRO A 182 -27.90 -5.47 -16.07
N PHE A 183 -27.85 -4.29 -15.46
CA PHE A 183 -27.89 -2.99 -16.16
C PHE A 183 -26.89 -2.01 -15.53
N PRO A 184 -25.94 -1.43 -16.29
CA PRO A 184 -25.70 -1.66 -17.72
C PRO A 184 -25.39 -3.12 -18.08
N PRO A 185 -25.56 -3.54 -19.34
CA PRO A 185 -25.41 -4.94 -19.72
C PRO A 185 -23.99 -5.47 -19.49
N GLU A 186 -23.90 -6.78 -19.21
CA GLU A 186 -22.62 -7.47 -19.07
C GLU A 186 -21.78 -7.41 -20.35
N ASP A 187 -20.46 -7.53 -20.18
CA ASP A 187 -19.49 -7.57 -21.29
C ASP A 187 -19.45 -6.31 -22.19
N LEU A 188 -20.06 -5.21 -21.75
CA LEU A 188 -20.04 -3.92 -22.46
C LEU A 188 -19.30 -2.83 -21.67
N TYR A 189 -18.50 -2.04 -22.37
CA TYR A 189 -18.00 -0.76 -21.84
C TYR A 189 -19.15 0.23 -21.75
N ILE A 190 -19.10 1.14 -20.78
CA ILE A 190 -20.17 2.12 -20.57
C ILE A 190 -19.68 3.50 -20.99
N SER A 191 -20.57 4.23 -21.66
CA SER A 191 -20.40 5.64 -21.99
C SER A 191 -21.64 6.43 -21.56
N GLU A 192 -21.45 7.47 -20.76
CA GLU A 192 -22.56 8.33 -20.30
C GLU A 192 -23.04 9.29 -21.40
N THR A 193 -22.14 9.72 -22.28
CA THR A 193 -22.40 10.73 -23.32
C THR A 193 -21.92 10.30 -24.70
N ASP A 194 -22.39 10.97 -25.75
CA ASP A 194 -21.88 10.78 -27.12
C ASP A 194 -20.44 11.21 -27.28
N GLU A 195 -20.00 12.19 -26.49
CA GLU A 195 -18.63 12.66 -26.53
C GLU A 195 -17.67 11.60 -25.97
N ILE A 196 -17.99 11.01 -24.80
CA ILE A 196 -17.21 9.89 -24.24
C ILE A 196 -17.18 8.74 -25.26
N TYR A 197 -18.31 8.40 -25.86
CA TYR A 197 -18.39 7.32 -26.84
C TYR A 197 -17.41 7.56 -27.99
N ARG A 198 -17.52 8.71 -28.67
CA ARG A 198 -16.66 9.07 -29.82
C ARG A 198 -15.17 9.11 -29.45
N LYS A 199 -14.80 9.69 -28.30
CA LYS A 199 -13.41 9.75 -27.82
C LYS A 199 -12.81 8.39 -27.46
N ASN A 200 -13.65 7.37 -27.27
CA ASN A 200 -13.23 6.03 -26.88
C ASN A 200 -13.38 4.99 -28.00
N MET A 201 -14.04 5.31 -29.11
CA MET A 201 -14.24 4.39 -30.25
C MET A 201 -12.93 3.82 -30.76
N ALA A 202 -11.94 4.66 -31.07
CA ALA A 202 -10.66 4.18 -31.61
C ALA A 202 -9.97 3.17 -30.67
N PHE A 203 -10.03 3.42 -29.35
CA PHE A 203 -9.41 2.56 -28.36
C PHE A 203 -10.13 1.21 -28.18
N VAL A 204 -11.46 1.24 -28.13
CA VAL A 204 -12.28 0.04 -27.85
C VAL A 204 -12.55 -0.76 -29.12
N LEU A 205 -12.87 -0.07 -30.23
CA LEU A 205 -13.40 -0.67 -31.44
C LEU A 205 -12.35 -0.91 -32.55
N GLU A 206 -11.30 -0.08 -32.63
CA GLU A 206 -10.42 -0.06 -33.81
C GLU A 206 -9.02 -0.60 -33.52
N ARG A 207 -8.43 -0.25 -32.37
CA ARG A 207 -7.11 -0.70 -31.92
C ARG A 207 -6.96 -2.22 -31.89
N ASP A 208 -5.80 -2.74 -32.31
CA ASP A 208 -5.46 -4.16 -32.15
C ASP A 208 -5.39 -4.58 -30.66
N LEU A 209 -5.97 -5.74 -30.36
CA LEU A 209 -5.93 -6.29 -29.00
C LEU A 209 -4.53 -6.89 -28.73
N PRO A 210 -3.94 -6.65 -27.54
CA PRO A 210 -2.67 -7.28 -27.16
C PRO A 210 -2.72 -8.81 -27.16
N ASP A 211 -3.89 -9.40 -26.88
CA ASP A 211 -4.17 -10.82 -27.05
C ASP A 211 -5.21 -11.03 -28.14
N SER A 212 -4.76 -11.49 -29.30
CA SER A 212 -5.60 -11.71 -30.49
C SER A 212 -6.65 -12.81 -30.33
N ARG A 213 -6.59 -13.59 -29.24
CA ARG A 213 -7.57 -14.64 -28.92
C ARG A 213 -8.84 -14.08 -28.28
N LEU A 214 -8.79 -12.85 -27.76
CA LEU A 214 -9.93 -12.22 -27.10
C LEU A 214 -10.88 -11.61 -28.12
N SER A 215 -12.18 -11.72 -27.86
CA SER A 215 -13.18 -11.01 -28.63
C SER A 215 -13.23 -9.54 -28.22
N ARG A 216 -13.46 -8.68 -29.21
CA ARG A 216 -13.62 -7.25 -29.00
C ARG A 216 -14.92 -6.97 -28.26
N LYS A 217 -14.85 -6.16 -27.21
CA LYS A 217 -16.00 -5.69 -26.46
C LYS A 217 -16.59 -4.45 -27.13
N LEU A 218 -17.89 -4.22 -26.94
CA LEU A 218 -18.59 -3.06 -27.49
C LEU A 218 -18.79 -1.98 -26.43
N ILE A 219 -19.27 -0.81 -26.87
CA ILE A 219 -19.63 0.31 -25.98
C ILE A 219 -21.15 0.42 -25.94
N PHE A 220 -21.71 0.39 -24.74
CA PHE A 220 -23.10 0.72 -24.42
C PHE A 220 -23.19 2.19 -24.02
N GLN A 221 -24.04 2.94 -24.70
CA GLN A 221 -24.34 4.33 -24.33
C GLN A 221 -25.57 4.36 -23.43
N LEU A 222 -25.42 4.85 -22.20
CA LEU A 222 -26.44 4.74 -21.14
C LEU A 222 -27.77 5.42 -21.50
N ASN A 223 -27.72 6.53 -22.26
CA ASN A 223 -28.87 7.39 -22.55
C ASN A 223 -29.14 7.53 -24.07
N HIS A 224 -28.59 6.66 -24.91
CA HIS A 224 -28.76 6.83 -26.36
C HIS A 224 -30.11 6.26 -26.83
N PRO A 225 -30.96 7.06 -27.51
CA PRO A 225 -32.29 6.63 -27.93
C PRO A 225 -32.28 5.51 -28.99
N SER A 226 -31.15 5.26 -29.64
CA SER A 226 -31.00 4.17 -30.63
C SER A 226 -30.32 2.92 -30.07
N SER A 227 -30.33 2.66 -28.76
CA SER A 227 -29.83 1.38 -28.26
C SER A 227 -30.59 0.26 -28.98
N TRP A 228 -29.85 -0.56 -29.74
CA TRP A 228 -30.31 -1.50 -30.77
C TRP A 228 -31.21 -2.63 -30.27
N ASP A 229 -31.52 -2.62 -28.99
CA ASP A 229 -32.33 -3.59 -28.28
C ASP A 229 -33.49 -2.83 -27.62
N GLU A 230 -34.69 -3.01 -28.16
CA GLU A 230 -35.93 -2.37 -27.67
C GLU A 230 -36.17 -2.71 -26.18
N ASP A 231 -35.77 -3.91 -25.73
CA ASP A 231 -35.89 -4.31 -24.33
C ASP A 231 -34.93 -3.53 -23.41
N LEU A 232 -33.78 -3.07 -23.93
CA LEU A 232 -32.83 -2.24 -23.17
C LEU A 232 -33.26 -0.77 -23.10
N GLN A 233 -34.03 -0.26 -24.06
CA GLN A 233 -34.50 1.14 -24.08
C GLN A 233 -35.37 1.49 -22.86
N HIS A 234 -36.09 0.50 -22.33
CA HIS A 234 -36.96 0.69 -21.17
C HIS A 234 -36.23 0.52 -19.82
N ARG A 235 -35.00 0.02 -19.83
CA ARG A 235 -34.22 -0.22 -18.61
C ARG A 235 -33.46 1.04 -18.23
N LYS A 236 -33.53 1.41 -16.95
CA LYS A 236 -32.88 2.60 -16.39
C LYS A 236 -32.09 2.20 -15.16
N LEU A 237 -31.17 3.09 -14.76
CA LEU A 237 -30.57 3.00 -13.43
C LEU A 237 -31.68 3.08 -12.38
N SER A 238 -31.65 2.16 -11.42
CA SER A 238 -32.53 2.20 -10.25
C SER A 238 -32.03 3.22 -9.23
N HIS A 239 -30.71 3.39 -9.15
CA HIS A 239 -30.07 4.28 -8.19
C HIS A 239 -28.87 4.99 -8.81
N ASP A 240 -28.69 6.26 -8.44
CA ASP A 240 -27.56 7.08 -8.83
C ASP A 240 -27.07 7.88 -7.61
N LEU A 241 -25.94 7.46 -7.04
CA LEU A 241 -25.37 8.10 -5.85
C LEU A 241 -24.46 9.26 -6.27
N SER A 242 -24.80 10.46 -5.83
CA SER A 242 -24.08 11.69 -6.22
C SER A 242 -22.64 11.72 -5.67
N PRO A 243 -21.76 12.57 -6.23
CA PRO A 243 -20.38 12.71 -5.75
C PRO A 243 -20.25 13.18 -4.29
N ALA A 244 -21.29 13.80 -3.73
CA ALA A 244 -21.29 14.31 -2.36
C ALA A 244 -21.90 13.33 -1.34
N ASP A 245 -22.67 12.34 -1.83
CA ASP A 245 -23.47 11.47 -0.97
C ASP A 245 -22.74 10.18 -0.61
N SER A 246 -22.88 9.79 0.65
CA SER A 246 -22.51 8.48 1.20
C SER A 246 -23.78 7.65 1.38
N GLY A 247 -23.65 6.33 1.48
CA GLY A 247 -24.81 5.47 1.71
C GLY A 247 -24.46 3.99 1.79
N ILE A 248 -25.43 3.23 2.29
CA ILE A 248 -25.39 1.76 2.37
C ILE A 248 -26.51 1.23 1.48
N PHE A 249 -26.13 0.51 0.42
CA PHE A 249 -27.10 -0.21 -0.40
C PHE A 249 -27.38 -1.56 0.22
N MET A 250 -28.65 -1.85 0.46
CA MET A 250 -29.11 -3.08 1.12
C MET A 250 -30.03 -3.87 0.21
N GLU A 251 -29.93 -5.20 0.27
CA GLU A 251 -30.92 -6.12 -0.30
C GLU A 251 -31.33 -7.09 0.81
N ASN A 252 -32.60 -7.09 1.19
CA ASN A 252 -33.13 -8.00 2.22
C ASN A 252 -32.33 -7.96 3.53
N ASN A 253 -31.96 -6.78 4.01
CA ASN A 253 -31.10 -6.56 5.18
C ASN A 253 -29.64 -7.06 5.05
N GLU A 254 -29.20 -7.47 3.86
CA GLU A 254 -27.77 -7.69 3.59
C GLU A 254 -27.17 -6.51 2.83
N PRO A 255 -25.99 -6.00 3.24
CA PRO A 255 -25.30 -4.99 2.46
C PRO A 255 -24.85 -5.55 1.11
N VAL A 256 -25.09 -4.76 0.08
CA VAL A 256 -24.62 -4.94 -1.29
C VAL A 256 -23.36 -4.10 -1.52
N ALA A 257 -23.41 -2.84 -1.08
CA ALA A 257 -22.28 -1.93 -1.14
C ALA A 257 -22.36 -0.85 -0.06
N ILE A 258 -21.20 -0.36 0.37
CA ILE A 258 -21.07 0.77 1.29
C ILE A 258 -20.17 1.81 0.64
N ILE A 259 -20.66 3.05 0.55
CA ILE A 259 -19.94 4.18 -0.03
C ILE A 259 -19.77 5.23 1.05
N ILE A 260 -18.54 5.59 1.36
CA ILE A 260 -18.20 6.66 2.31
C ILE A 260 -17.40 7.73 1.58
N ARG A 261 -18.03 8.90 1.40
CA ARG A 261 -17.36 10.11 0.92
C ARG A 261 -16.56 10.74 2.05
N ASN A 262 -15.53 11.49 1.67
CA ASN A 262 -14.62 12.13 2.61
C ASN A 262 -14.02 11.15 3.64
N ALA A 263 -13.70 9.93 3.19
CA ALA A 263 -13.28 8.83 4.06
C ALA A 263 -12.05 9.22 4.92
N CYS A 264 -11.07 9.90 4.33
CA CYS A 264 -9.92 10.46 5.06
C CYS A 264 -10.07 11.98 5.23
N ASN A 265 -10.20 12.43 6.48
CA ASN A 265 -10.38 13.84 6.82
C ASN A 265 -9.06 14.67 6.79
N ASP A 266 -7.94 14.09 6.35
CA ASP A 266 -6.65 14.79 6.17
C ASP A 266 -6.14 14.63 4.74
N ASN A 267 -6.36 15.64 3.90
CA ASN A 267 -5.98 15.62 2.48
C ASN A 267 -4.50 15.30 2.25
N ARG A 268 -3.61 15.65 3.19
CA ARG A 268 -2.17 15.37 3.05
C ARG A 268 -1.86 13.88 3.08
N ILE A 269 -2.69 13.08 3.76
CA ILE A 269 -2.59 11.62 3.75
C ILE A 269 -3.07 11.09 2.39
N LEU A 270 -4.13 11.66 1.83
CA LEU A 270 -4.58 11.30 0.49
C LEU A 270 -3.56 11.68 -0.58
N ASP A 271 -2.87 12.81 -0.42
CA ASP A 271 -1.78 13.23 -1.31
C ASP A 271 -0.64 12.22 -1.26
N PHE A 272 -0.21 11.76 -0.07
CA PHE A 272 0.76 10.66 0.07
C PHE A 272 0.31 9.38 -0.64
N VAL A 273 -0.95 8.97 -0.45
CA VAL A 273 -1.51 7.80 -1.13
C VAL A 273 -1.51 7.98 -2.66
N ASP A 274 -1.84 9.18 -3.13
CA ASP A 274 -1.85 9.50 -4.56
C ASP A 274 -0.44 9.49 -5.17
N ASP A 275 0.55 10.04 -4.46
CA ASP A 275 1.95 10.04 -4.87
C ASP A 275 2.48 8.60 -4.99
N ALA A 276 2.18 7.73 -4.01
CA ALA A 276 2.53 6.32 -4.06
C ALA A 276 1.88 5.60 -5.27
N ILE A 277 0.62 5.91 -5.58
CA ILE A 277 -0.05 5.38 -6.79
C ILE A 277 0.66 5.89 -8.05
N GLN A 278 0.89 7.20 -8.17
CA GLN A 278 1.55 7.80 -9.33
C GLN A 278 2.90 7.16 -9.59
N GLU A 279 3.72 7.00 -8.55
CA GLU A 279 5.04 6.40 -8.67
C GLU A 279 4.97 4.92 -9.07
N THR A 280 4.04 4.18 -8.47
CA THR A 280 3.77 2.77 -8.82
C THR A 280 3.39 2.63 -10.31
N ILE A 281 2.46 3.46 -10.79
CA ILE A 281 2.02 3.47 -12.18
C ILE A 281 3.18 3.84 -13.14
N ALA A 282 4.01 4.81 -12.76
CA ALA A 282 5.13 5.27 -13.57
C ALA A 282 6.27 4.24 -13.71
N THR A 283 6.44 3.38 -12.71
CA THR A 283 7.56 2.43 -12.61
C THR A 283 7.19 1.01 -13.02
N ARG A 284 5.90 0.66 -13.05
CA ARG A 284 5.41 -0.71 -13.31
C ARG A 284 4.72 -0.89 -14.66
N ASN A 285 4.57 -2.14 -15.05
CA ASN A 285 3.80 -2.57 -16.21
C ASN A 285 2.31 -2.62 -15.86
N ASN A 286 1.49 -2.25 -16.85
CA ASN A 286 0.06 -2.45 -16.80
C ASN A 286 -0.26 -3.96 -16.85
N ALA A 287 -0.98 -4.44 -15.85
CA ALA A 287 -1.40 -5.84 -15.71
C ALA A 287 -2.58 -6.20 -16.63
N ARG A 288 -3.27 -5.22 -17.22
CA ARG A 288 -4.43 -5.38 -18.11
C ARG A 288 -4.31 -4.42 -19.30
N LYS A 289 -3.66 -4.86 -20.37
CA LYS A 289 -3.33 -4.02 -21.54
C LYS A 289 -4.55 -3.81 -22.47
N GLU A 290 -5.54 -4.67 -22.34
CA GLU A 290 -6.78 -4.73 -23.09
C GLU A 290 -7.73 -3.61 -22.66
N ASP A 291 -7.69 -3.28 -21.38
CA ASP A 291 -8.54 -2.30 -20.72
C ASP A 291 -7.93 -0.88 -20.83
N ARG A 292 -8.76 0.17 -20.83
CA ARG A 292 -8.26 1.57 -20.88
C ARG A 292 -7.65 1.95 -19.56
N GLY A 293 -6.56 2.72 -19.63
CA GLY A 293 -5.80 3.17 -18.46
C GLY A 293 -4.68 2.25 -18.07
N HIS A 294 -4.32 2.32 -16.80
CA HIS A 294 -3.25 1.52 -16.22
C HIS A 294 -3.69 0.95 -14.88
N ILE A 295 -3.47 -0.36 -14.70
CA ILE A 295 -3.63 -1.03 -13.42
C ILE A 295 -2.37 -1.86 -13.11
N SER A 296 -1.79 -1.67 -11.94
CA SER A 296 -0.64 -2.43 -11.47
C SER A 296 -1.04 -3.28 -10.27
N GLN A 297 -0.72 -4.57 -10.32
CA GLN A 297 -0.86 -5.46 -9.16
C GLN A 297 0.23 -5.15 -8.13
N MET A 298 -0.12 -5.24 -6.86
CA MET A 298 0.75 -5.03 -5.71
C MET A 298 0.59 -6.15 -4.68
N GLY A 299 1.64 -6.39 -3.90
CA GLY A 299 1.66 -7.43 -2.88
C GLY A 299 1.95 -8.82 -3.44
N LEU A 300 1.37 -9.83 -2.79
CA LEU A 300 1.56 -11.24 -3.11
C LEU A 300 0.70 -11.66 -4.32
N SER A 301 1.27 -12.47 -5.20
CA SER A 301 0.58 -13.04 -6.35
C SER A 301 0.89 -14.53 -6.50
N ALA A 302 -0.07 -15.28 -7.07
CA ALA A 302 0.11 -16.68 -7.43
C ALA A 302 0.78 -16.89 -8.81
N GLY A 303 1.38 -15.83 -9.37
CA GLY A 303 2.09 -15.86 -10.65
C GLY A 303 1.17 -15.93 -11.87
N SER A 304 1.73 -16.18 -13.05
CA SER A 304 0.92 -16.31 -14.27
C SER A 304 0.15 -17.65 -14.30
N ARG A 305 -0.75 -17.83 -15.26
CA ARG A 305 -1.43 -19.13 -15.46
C ARG A 305 -0.51 -20.19 -16.06
N LYS A 306 0.55 -19.77 -16.76
CA LYS A 306 1.52 -20.67 -17.42
C LYS A 306 2.70 -21.01 -16.50
N ARG A 307 3.05 -20.09 -15.60
CA ARG A 307 4.11 -20.24 -14.58
C ARG A 307 3.52 -19.89 -13.21
N HIS A 308 3.08 -20.90 -12.48
CA HIS A 308 2.54 -20.76 -11.13
C HIS A 308 3.67 -20.51 -10.15
N LYS A 309 3.87 -19.25 -9.76
CA LYS A 309 4.91 -18.87 -8.81
C LYS A 309 4.31 -17.95 -7.76
N LEU A 310 4.26 -18.41 -6.52
CA LEU A 310 3.92 -17.55 -5.40
C LEU A 310 5.07 -16.56 -5.19
N GLY A 311 4.77 -15.29 -4.95
CA GLY A 311 5.79 -14.31 -4.64
C GLY A 311 5.26 -12.89 -4.73
N TRP A 312 6.09 -11.93 -4.33
CA TRP A 312 5.76 -10.52 -4.49
C TRP A 312 5.71 -10.14 -5.97
N VAL A 313 4.77 -9.27 -6.35
CA VAL A 313 4.58 -8.89 -7.75
C VAL A 313 5.80 -8.13 -8.29
N ARG A 314 6.39 -8.66 -9.37
CA ARG A 314 7.57 -8.12 -10.07
C ARG A 314 7.22 -7.51 -11.45
N ASN A 315 6.18 -6.70 -11.53
CA ASN A 315 5.73 -6.06 -12.78
C ASN A 315 6.54 -4.79 -13.10
N ILE A 316 7.87 -4.82 -13.04
CA ILE A 316 8.72 -3.63 -13.20
C ILE A 316 8.91 -3.27 -14.69
N ARG A 317 8.73 -1.98 -15.02
CA ARG A 317 8.91 -1.43 -16.38
C ARG A 317 10.24 -0.67 -16.54
N LYS A 318 10.58 0.20 -15.60
CA LYS A 318 11.74 1.11 -15.68
C LYS A 318 12.81 0.72 -14.67
N ALA A 319 14.06 0.98 -15.03
CA ALA A 319 15.23 0.84 -14.15
C ALA A 319 15.27 -0.51 -13.41
N LYS A 320 15.13 -1.63 -14.14
CA LYS A 320 15.07 -2.98 -13.56
C LYS A 320 16.23 -3.32 -12.61
N SER A 321 17.38 -2.67 -12.80
CA SER A 321 18.58 -2.82 -11.95
C SER A 321 18.58 -1.93 -10.70
N ASP A 322 17.68 -0.94 -10.62
CA ASP A 322 17.54 -0.02 -9.48
C ASP A 322 16.70 -0.65 -8.37
N THR A 323 17.31 -1.65 -7.73
CA THR A 323 16.69 -2.42 -6.64
C THR A 323 16.29 -1.55 -5.45
N GLU A 324 17.01 -0.46 -5.19
CA GLU A 324 16.70 0.45 -4.08
C GLU A 324 15.44 1.27 -4.37
N MET A 325 15.32 1.82 -5.58
CA MET A 325 14.08 2.48 -5.99
C MET A 325 12.89 1.52 -5.92
N HIS A 326 13.04 0.27 -6.39
CA HIS A 326 11.95 -0.71 -6.33
C HIS A 326 11.53 -1.04 -4.90
N ARG A 327 12.49 -1.25 -3.99
CA ARG A 327 12.19 -1.46 -2.56
C ARG A 327 11.45 -0.28 -1.96
N ARG A 328 11.87 0.95 -2.27
CA ARG A 328 11.16 2.16 -1.81
C ARG A 328 9.73 2.21 -2.35
N VAL A 329 9.54 1.98 -3.66
CA VAL A 329 8.19 1.95 -4.26
C VAL A 329 7.32 0.85 -3.64
N ASP A 330 7.87 -0.33 -3.36
CA ASP A 330 7.16 -1.41 -2.66
C ASP A 330 6.75 -1.01 -1.23
N TYR A 331 7.64 -0.33 -0.50
CA TYR A 331 7.38 0.18 0.85
C TYR A 331 6.33 1.29 0.87
N ASP A 332 6.45 2.29 -0.01
CA ASP A 332 5.54 3.42 -0.13
C ASP A 332 4.14 2.93 -0.55
N ALA A 333 4.08 2.02 -1.52
CA ALA A 333 2.82 1.43 -1.98
C ALA A 333 2.17 0.58 -0.88
N SER A 334 2.93 -0.27 -0.20
CA SER A 334 2.40 -1.08 0.91
C SER A 334 1.95 -0.22 2.09
N SER A 335 2.62 0.91 2.32
CA SER A 335 2.20 1.91 3.31
C SER A 335 0.90 2.61 2.92
N ALA A 336 0.70 2.92 1.63
CA ALA A 336 -0.58 3.42 1.13
C ALA A 336 -1.71 2.37 1.30
N PHE A 337 -1.42 1.09 1.11
CA PHE A 337 -2.38 0.01 1.42
C PHE A 337 -2.66 -0.11 2.92
N ALA A 338 -1.67 0.09 3.79
CA ALA A 338 -1.87 0.14 5.24
C ALA A 338 -2.76 1.32 5.66
N VAL A 339 -2.67 2.45 4.97
CA VAL A 339 -3.61 3.59 5.11
C VAL A 339 -5.03 3.18 4.71
N LEU A 340 -5.22 2.58 3.53
CA LEU A 340 -6.53 2.05 3.11
C LEU A 340 -7.08 1.07 4.15
N TRP A 341 -6.27 0.11 4.61
CA TRP A 341 -6.70 -0.88 5.60
C TRP A 341 -7.07 -0.25 6.95
N SER A 342 -6.34 0.76 7.38
CA SER A 342 -6.67 1.53 8.60
C SER A 342 -8.03 2.23 8.46
N LEU A 343 -8.30 2.85 7.30
CA LEU A 343 -9.61 3.46 7.00
C LEU A 343 -10.72 2.40 6.96
N VAL A 344 -10.51 1.27 6.28
CA VAL A 344 -11.46 0.15 6.21
C VAL A 344 -11.83 -0.34 7.60
N ARG A 345 -10.85 -0.64 8.45
CA ARG A 345 -11.09 -1.09 9.82
C ARG A 345 -11.86 -0.06 10.67
N SER A 346 -11.55 1.21 10.45
CA SER A 346 -12.09 2.34 11.21
C SER A 346 -13.52 2.72 10.77
N LEU A 347 -13.84 2.58 9.49
CA LEU A 347 -15.05 3.14 8.88
C LEU A 347 -16.09 2.09 8.47
N LEU A 348 -15.69 0.86 8.11
CA LEU A 348 -16.60 -0.18 7.60
C LEU A 348 -17.01 -1.15 8.70
N PRO A 349 -18.25 -1.69 8.68
CA PRO A 349 -18.77 -2.56 9.74
C PRO A 349 -17.92 -3.82 9.93
N ASP A 350 -17.83 -4.29 11.18
CA ASP A 350 -17.09 -5.51 11.51
C ASP A 350 -17.70 -6.72 10.79
N ASP A 351 -19.03 -6.85 10.83
CA ASP A 351 -19.79 -7.83 10.06
C ASP A 351 -20.69 -7.11 9.03
N PRO A 352 -20.75 -7.56 7.77
CA PRO A 352 -20.08 -8.73 7.19
C PRO A 352 -18.69 -8.46 6.60
N ILE A 353 -18.15 -7.24 6.68
CA ILE A 353 -16.99 -6.86 5.86
C ILE A 353 -15.66 -7.24 6.50
N LEU A 354 -15.34 -6.74 7.70
CA LEU A 354 -14.02 -7.02 8.29
C LEU A 354 -13.87 -8.50 8.66
N ASN A 355 -14.94 -9.13 9.13
CA ASN A 355 -14.98 -10.56 9.45
C ASN A 355 -14.67 -11.42 8.22
N ASP A 356 -15.11 -11.03 7.02
CA ASP A 356 -14.80 -11.74 5.77
C ASP A 356 -13.30 -11.69 5.45
N PHE A 357 -12.68 -10.51 5.54
CA PHE A 357 -11.24 -10.36 5.42
C PHE A 357 -10.46 -11.11 6.50
N GLN A 358 -10.89 -11.03 7.77
CA GLN A 358 -10.24 -11.72 8.89
C GLN A 358 -10.28 -13.24 8.72
N LYS A 359 -11.43 -13.80 8.30
CA LYS A 359 -11.55 -15.23 7.97
C LYS A 359 -10.59 -15.60 6.85
N PHE A 360 -10.55 -14.81 5.77
CA PHE A 360 -9.63 -15.05 4.66
C PHE A 360 -8.16 -15.00 5.08
N ILE A 361 -7.76 -13.98 5.85
CA ILE A 361 -6.40 -13.86 6.38
C ILE A 361 -6.07 -15.04 7.30
N GLY A 362 -7.00 -15.46 8.16
CA GLY A 362 -6.81 -16.64 9.01
C GLY A 362 -6.57 -17.93 8.21
N LEU A 363 -7.20 -18.06 7.03
CA LEU A 363 -6.97 -19.19 6.11
C LEU A 363 -5.60 -19.14 5.42
N LEU A 364 -5.02 -17.95 5.24
CA LEU A 364 -3.66 -17.79 4.74
C LEU A 364 -2.62 -17.95 5.85
N GLY A 365 -2.97 -17.54 7.07
CA GLY A 365 -2.10 -17.27 8.21
C GLY A 365 -1.89 -15.77 8.43
N SER A 366 -1.94 -15.35 9.70
CA SER A 366 -1.93 -13.94 10.11
C SER A 366 -0.70 -13.15 9.65
N ASP A 367 0.43 -13.84 9.48
CA ASP A 367 1.71 -13.34 8.98
C ASP A 367 1.71 -12.96 7.49
N VAL A 368 0.77 -13.48 6.70
CA VAL A 368 0.71 -13.23 5.25
C VAL A 368 0.01 -11.89 4.99
N ARG A 369 0.80 -10.82 4.89
CA ARG A 369 0.35 -9.43 4.72
C ARG A 369 1.01 -8.73 3.55
N MET A 370 0.53 -7.52 3.22
CA MET A 370 1.22 -6.62 2.31
C MET A 370 2.29 -5.84 3.08
N ASP A 371 3.49 -6.41 3.15
CA ASP A 371 4.58 -6.00 4.05
C ASP A 371 5.78 -5.33 3.32
N GLY A 372 5.53 -4.75 2.14
CA GLY A 372 6.58 -4.11 1.36
C GLY A 372 7.66 -5.07 0.89
N ASN A 373 7.32 -6.33 0.63
CA ASN A 373 8.28 -7.38 0.34
C ASN A 373 9.29 -7.56 1.49
N HIS A 374 8.77 -7.80 2.69
CA HIS A 374 9.53 -8.03 3.94
C HIS A 374 10.29 -6.82 4.51
N THR A 375 9.96 -5.61 4.09
CA THR A 375 10.64 -4.38 4.54
C THR A 375 9.89 -3.65 5.66
N MET A 376 8.71 -4.12 6.04
CA MET A 376 7.83 -3.49 7.04
C MET A 376 7.91 -4.10 8.45
N ASP A 377 8.92 -4.91 8.77
CA ASP A 377 9.09 -5.55 10.09
C ASP A 377 7.81 -6.28 10.57
N ALA A 378 7.15 -7.02 9.67
CA ALA A 378 5.90 -7.72 10.00
C ALA A 378 6.14 -8.87 10.99
N ASP A 379 5.33 -8.95 12.04
CA ASP A 379 5.33 -10.03 13.02
C ASP A 379 4.36 -11.17 12.64
N SER A 380 4.35 -12.24 13.45
CA SER A 380 3.50 -13.42 13.24
C SER A 380 2.00 -13.11 13.29
N GLU A 381 1.60 -11.98 13.87
CA GLU A 381 0.21 -11.52 13.95
C GLU A 381 -0.17 -10.61 12.77
N GLY A 382 0.77 -10.36 11.85
CA GLY A 382 0.58 -9.48 10.71
C GLY A 382 0.62 -8.00 11.08
N ARG A 383 1.28 -7.65 12.19
CA ARG A 383 1.50 -6.25 12.59
C ARG A 383 2.91 -5.85 12.21
N GLY A 384 3.08 -4.63 11.72
CA GLY A 384 4.37 -4.14 11.27
C GLY A 384 4.51 -2.63 11.39
N THR A 385 5.39 -2.09 10.58
CA THR A 385 5.74 -0.68 10.50
C THR A 385 5.47 -0.12 9.11
N TYR A 386 4.60 0.87 9.03
CA TYR A 386 4.39 1.66 7.82
C TYR A 386 4.64 3.14 8.09
N HIS A 387 4.69 3.94 7.05
CA HIS A 387 4.92 5.36 7.17
C HIS A 387 3.91 6.19 6.36
N ILE A 388 3.83 7.49 6.68
CA ILE A 388 3.06 8.47 5.90
C ILE A 388 3.94 9.70 5.80
N GLN A 389 4.41 10.00 4.59
CA GLN A 389 5.16 11.22 4.33
C GLN A 389 4.20 12.41 4.16
N ILE A 390 4.43 13.47 4.93
CA ILE A 390 3.70 14.74 4.79
C ILE A 390 4.71 15.87 4.74
N GLY A 391 4.89 16.43 3.54
CA GLY A 391 5.94 17.40 3.26
C GLY A 391 7.33 16.78 3.46
N ASP A 392 8.15 17.41 4.28
CA ASP A 392 9.52 16.98 4.63
C ASP A 392 9.57 15.94 5.76
N LYS A 393 8.42 15.53 6.30
CA LYS A 393 8.34 14.69 7.49
C LYS A 393 7.78 13.33 7.19
N ASP A 394 8.43 12.35 7.80
CA ASP A 394 7.97 10.98 7.77
C ASP A 394 7.33 10.53 9.08
N PHE A 395 6.03 10.22 9.04
CA PHE A 395 5.28 9.76 10.20
C PHE A 395 5.25 8.23 10.25
N VAL A 396 6.06 7.63 11.12
CA VAL A 396 6.21 6.17 11.23
C VAL A 396 5.19 5.58 12.21
N PHE A 397 4.36 4.64 11.75
CA PHE A 397 3.35 3.90 12.50
C PHE A 397 3.86 2.49 12.78
N ARG A 398 4.17 2.21 14.05
CA ARG A 398 4.71 0.92 14.50
C ARG A 398 3.64 0.05 15.12
N ASN A 399 3.82 -1.26 15.03
CA ASN A 399 2.89 -2.25 15.58
C ASN A 399 1.46 -2.03 15.07
N ALA A 400 1.33 -1.66 13.80
CA ALA A 400 0.04 -1.45 13.15
C ALA A 400 -0.31 -2.69 12.32
N GLU A 401 -1.58 -3.08 12.30
CA GLU A 401 -2.01 -4.19 11.44
C GLU A 401 -1.84 -3.80 9.97
N LEU A 402 -1.11 -4.63 9.22
CA LEU A 402 -0.85 -4.42 7.80
C LEU A 402 -2.04 -4.90 6.95
N ALA A 403 -2.12 -4.37 5.73
CA ALA A 403 -3.20 -4.70 4.80
C ALA A 403 -3.18 -6.18 4.40
N PRO A 404 -4.34 -6.74 3.96
CA PRO A 404 -4.39 -8.01 3.26
C PRO A 404 -3.36 -8.06 2.12
N PRO A 405 -2.85 -9.25 1.78
CA PRO A 405 -1.61 -9.38 1.01
C PRO A 405 -1.71 -9.03 -0.47
N CYS A 406 -2.90 -8.77 -1.00
CA CYS A 406 -3.12 -8.56 -2.43
C CYS A 406 -3.86 -7.25 -2.68
N GLY A 407 -3.43 -6.53 -3.71
CA GLY A 407 -4.16 -5.36 -4.16
C GLY A 407 -3.73 -4.88 -5.55
N VAL A 408 -4.35 -3.78 -5.97
CA VAL A 408 -4.05 -3.10 -7.21
C VAL A 408 -4.02 -1.59 -6.99
N MET A 409 -3.17 -0.90 -7.75
CA MET A 409 -3.17 0.55 -7.89
C MET A 409 -3.50 0.89 -9.34
N ALA A 410 -4.27 1.94 -9.56
CA ALA A 410 -4.78 2.28 -10.88
C ALA A 410 -4.77 3.77 -11.15
N GLU A 411 -4.55 4.13 -12.41
CA GLU A 411 -4.77 5.46 -12.97
C GLU A 411 -5.62 5.33 -14.24
N ASN A 412 -6.73 6.07 -14.29
CA ASN A 412 -7.64 6.11 -15.43
C ASN A 412 -8.03 4.71 -15.92
N TYR A 413 -8.12 3.74 -15.02
CA TYR A 413 -8.45 2.36 -15.36
C TYR A 413 -9.97 2.19 -15.43
N CYS A 414 -10.47 1.80 -16.59
CA CYS A 414 -11.88 1.41 -16.75
C CYS A 414 -11.99 -0.02 -17.27
N ARG A 415 -13.11 -0.65 -16.99
CA ARG A 415 -13.40 -2.00 -17.46
C ARG A 415 -14.89 -2.15 -17.69
N PHE A 416 -15.23 -2.85 -18.77
CA PHE A 416 -16.58 -3.28 -19.09
C PHE A 416 -17.25 -4.00 -17.91
N ILE A 417 -18.58 -4.13 -17.93
CA ILE A 417 -19.31 -4.84 -16.87
C ILE A 417 -18.87 -6.31 -16.81
N HIS A 418 -18.31 -6.71 -15.67
CA HIS A 418 -17.77 -8.03 -15.41
C HIS A 418 -18.03 -8.45 -13.96
N ASN A 419 -17.70 -9.68 -13.60
CA ASN A 419 -17.59 -10.11 -12.22
C ASN A 419 -16.24 -10.77 -12.00
N GLU A 420 -15.84 -10.87 -10.73
CA GLU A 420 -14.59 -11.49 -10.34
C GLU A 420 -14.83 -12.50 -9.22
N SER A 421 -14.22 -13.67 -9.37
CA SER A 421 -14.18 -14.67 -8.30
C SER A 421 -12.98 -14.40 -7.40
N GLN A 422 -13.26 -14.25 -6.10
CA GLN A 422 -12.29 -14.03 -5.03
C GLN A 422 -12.48 -15.08 -3.93
N PRO A 423 -11.45 -15.35 -3.09
CA PRO A 423 -11.56 -16.30 -1.98
C PRO A 423 -12.35 -15.73 -0.77
N HIS A 424 -12.89 -14.52 -0.89
CA HIS A 424 -13.68 -13.81 0.11
C HIS A 424 -14.77 -12.98 -0.59
N LYS A 425 -15.79 -12.53 0.15
CA LYS A 425 -17.02 -11.91 -0.38
C LYS A 425 -16.85 -10.43 -0.72
N TRP A 426 -15.92 -9.71 -0.11
CA TRP A 426 -15.83 -8.24 -0.22
C TRP A 426 -14.54 -7.73 -0.84
N ALA A 427 -14.66 -6.74 -1.72
CA ALA A 427 -13.54 -5.91 -2.17
C ALA A 427 -13.71 -4.49 -1.61
N VAL A 428 -12.59 -3.79 -1.44
CA VAL A 428 -12.59 -2.39 -0.95
C VAL A 428 -11.63 -1.53 -1.78
N SER A 429 -12.05 -0.32 -2.13
CA SER A 429 -11.25 0.63 -2.91
C SER A 429 -11.31 2.04 -2.33
N LEU A 430 -10.23 2.80 -2.51
CA LEU A 430 -10.17 4.22 -2.20
C LEU A 430 -9.74 4.99 -3.44
N THR A 431 -10.57 5.95 -3.86
CA THR A 431 -10.18 6.95 -4.87
C THR A 431 -9.40 8.09 -4.20
N SER A 432 -8.10 8.20 -4.47
CA SER A 432 -7.20 9.19 -3.87
C SER A 432 -7.30 10.56 -4.53
N SER A 433 -7.50 10.59 -5.86
CA SER A 433 -7.62 11.80 -6.66
C SER A 433 -8.58 11.63 -7.82
N ARG A 434 -9.19 12.74 -8.22
CA ARG A 434 -9.96 12.88 -9.46
C ARG A 434 -9.81 14.32 -9.96
N SER A 435 -9.44 14.51 -11.22
CA SER A 435 -9.38 15.79 -11.93
C SER A 435 -9.82 15.58 -13.38
N PHE A 436 -10.49 16.58 -13.94
CA PHE A 436 -10.95 16.60 -15.32
C PHE A 436 -11.27 18.05 -15.70
N ASP A 437 -11.65 18.29 -16.94
CA ASP A 437 -12.06 19.62 -17.41
C ASP A 437 -13.18 20.19 -16.51
N PRO A 438 -12.92 21.29 -15.78
CA PRO A 438 -13.88 21.84 -14.83
C PRO A 438 -15.13 22.44 -15.48
N SER A 439 -15.14 22.62 -16.82
CA SER A 439 -16.33 23.04 -17.55
C SER A 439 -17.33 21.91 -17.76
N LEU A 440 -16.90 20.64 -17.62
CA LEU A 440 -17.78 19.49 -17.73
C LEU A 440 -18.51 19.23 -16.40
N PRO A 441 -19.81 18.93 -16.45
CA PRO A 441 -20.49 18.32 -15.32
C PRO A 441 -19.79 17.02 -14.90
N SER A 442 -19.70 16.75 -13.58
CA SER A 442 -19.01 15.56 -13.06
C SER A 442 -19.53 14.25 -13.67
N ILE A 443 -20.82 14.20 -13.98
CA ILE A 443 -21.49 13.07 -14.64
C ILE A 443 -21.00 12.83 -16.08
N ASP A 444 -20.64 13.90 -16.79
CA ASP A 444 -20.21 13.86 -18.19
C ASP A 444 -18.70 13.67 -18.35
N ALA A 445 -17.97 13.67 -17.24
CA ALA A 445 -16.56 13.32 -17.20
C ALA A 445 -16.33 11.80 -17.26
N GLY A 446 -17.34 10.99 -16.92
CA GLY A 446 -17.26 9.53 -16.90
C GLY A 446 -16.42 8.98 -15.75
N GLY A 447 -15.93 7.75 -15.90
CA GLY A 447 -15.14 7.04 -14.89
C GLY A 447 -15.93 6.62 -13.64
N HIS A 448 -17.25 6.51 -13.75
CA HIS A 448 -18.15 6.14 -12.67
C HIS A 448 -18.13 4.64 -12.40
N PHE A 449 -18.40 4.25 -11.16
CA PHE A 449 -18.46 2.85 -10.78
C PHE A 449 -19.91 2.36 -10.84
N TYR A 450 -20.13 1.18 -11.38
CA TYR A 450 -21.45 0.57 -11.53
C TYR A 450 -21.50 -0.75 -10.81
N ILE A 451 -22.61 -1.02 -10.12
CA ILE A 451 -23.00 -2.35 -9.67
C ILE A 451 -24.21 -2.75 -10.49
N ALA A 452 -23.93 -3.27 -11.69
CA ALA A 452 -24.91 -3.56 -12.71
C ALA A 452 -25.94 -4.62 -12.28
N SER A 453 -25.56 -5.53 -11.37
CA SER A 453 -26.50 -6.47 -10.75
C SER A 453 -27.67 -5.79 -10.04
N TYR A 454 -27.56 -4.51 -9.68
CA TYR A 454 -28.56 -3.74 -8.93
C TYR A 454 -28.97 -2.45 -9.65
N ALA A 455 -28.48 -2.22 -10.87
CA ALA A 455 -28.68 -0.98 -11.62
C ALA A 455 -28.28 0.28 -10.82
N ILE A 456 -27.17 0.17 -10.07
CA ILE A 456 -26.60 1.26 -9.27
C ILE A 456 -25.47 1.90 -10.05
N ARG A 457 -25.51 3.23 -10.17
CA ARG A 457 -24.35 4.07 -10.50
C ARG A 457 -23.85 4.77 -9.24
N ILE A 458 -22.55 4.74 -9.01
CA ILE A 458 -21.85 5.51 -8.00
C ILE A 458 -20.99 6.52 -8.76
N GLN A 459 -21.40 7.79 -8.73
CA GLN A 459 -20.64 8.83 -9.41
C GLN A 459 -19.27 8.98 -8.76
N ALA A 460 -18.23 9.01 -9.59
CA ALA A 460 -16.86 9.03 -9.12
C ALA A 460 -16.54 10.34 -8.39
N ALA A 461 -15.83 10.25 -7.27
CA ALA A 461 -15.34 11.43 -6.55
C ALA A 461 -14.02 11.10 -5.86
N ARG A 462 -13.19 12.13 -5.64
CA ARG A 462 -12.02 12.01 -4.77
C ARG A 462 -12.44 11.62 -3.34
N ASN A 463 -11.55 10.99 -2.59
CA ASN A 463 -11.74 10.64 -1.18
C ASN A 463 -12.98 9.78 -0.93
N THR A 464 -13.21 8.81 -1.82
CA THR A 464 -14.34 7.90 -1.74
C THR A 464 -13.83 6.50 -1.41
N LEU A 465 -14.28 5.95 -0.29
CA LEU A 465 -14.11 4.54 0.06
C LEU A 465 -15.35 3.78 -0.41
N ILE A 466 -15.15 2.72 -1.19
CA ILE A 466 -16.23 1.84 -1.68
C ILE A 466 -15.93 0.42 -1.21
N ALA A 467 -16.90 -0.22 -0.56
CA ALA A 467 -16.91 -1.65 -0.35
C ALA A 467 -18.03 -2.28 -1.19
N TRP A 468 -17.74 -3.34 -1.93
CA TRP A 468 -18.71 -4.03 -2.76
C TRP A 468 -18.39 -5.51 -2.87
N ARG A 469 -19.34 -6.29 -3.40
CA ARG A 469 -19.16 -7.71 -3.65
C ARG A 469 -18.66 -7.91 -5.09
N PRO A 470 -17.40 -8.33 -5.30
CA PRO A 470 -16.82 -8.46 -6.64
C PRO A 470 -17.46 -9.60 -7.45
N GLY A 471 -18.17 -10.53 -6.80
CA GLY A 471 -18.97 -11.55 -7.48
C GLY A 471 -20.23 -11.01 -8.18
N ASP A 472 -20.66 -9.79 -7.85
CA ASP A 472 -21.74 -9.11 -8.55
C ASP A 472 -21.24 -8.47 -9.85
N TRP A 473 -22.11 -8.33 -10.85
CA TRP A 473 -21.76 -7.62 -12.08
C TRP A 473 -21.46 -6.16 -11.78
N HIS A 474 -20.26 -5.72 -12.11
CA HIS A 474 -19.77 -4.37 -11.84
C HIS A 474 -18.78 -3.91 -12.91
N GLY A 475 -18.51 -2.62 -12.95
CA GLY A 475 -17.55 -2.06 -13.90
C GLY A 475 -17.30 -0.58 -13.65
N THR A 476 -16.37 -0.01 -14.41
CA THR A 476 -16.08 1.42 -14.39
C THR A 476 -16.25 1.96 -15.80
N SER A 477 -17.01 3.04 -15.97
CA SER A 477 -17.26 3.61 -17.29
C SER A 477 -16.02 4.24 -17.92
N LEU A 478 -16.12 4.46 -19.22
CA LEU A 478 -15.10 5.16 -20.01
C LEU A 478 -14.99 6.62 -19.55
N PHE A 479 -13.87 7.24 -19.88
CA PHE A 479 -13.54 8.61 -19.45
C PHE A 479 -13.70 9.61 -20.59
N ASN A 480 -14.06 10.83 -20.25
CA ASN A 480 -13.98 11.97 -21.16
C ASN A 480 -12.55 12.53 -21.23
N ILE A 481 -11.60 11.71 -21.72
CA ILE A 481 -10.19 12.12 -21.83
C ILE A 481 -10.03 13.16 -22.93
N ASN A 482 -9.55 14.36 -22.58
CA ASN A 482 -9.13 15.34 -23.57
C ASN A 482 -7.87 14.86 -24.29
N PRO A 483 -7.87 14.76 -25.63
CA PRO A 483 -6.67 14.36 -26.39
C PRO A 483 -5.55 15.40 -26.30
N ASP A 484 -5.87 16.67 -26.04
CA ASP A 484 -4.87 17.70 -25.77
C ASP A 484 -4.33 17.57 -24.34
N THR A 485 -3.16 16.94 -24.24
CA THR A 485 -2.46 16.74 -22.98
C THR A 485 -1.54 17.92 -22.62
N SER A 486 -1.42 18.95 -23.47
CA SER A 486 -0.55 20.10 -23.21
C SER A 486 -1.07 20.97 -22.06
N ASN A 487 -2.39 21.04 -21.90
CA ASN A 487 -3.02 21.75 -20.79
C ASN A 487 -3.33 20.82 -19.62
N ILE A 488 -2.49 20.90 -18.58
CA ILE A 488 -2.63 20.09 -17.36
C ILE A 488 -4.02 20.23 -16.69
N LYS A 489 -4.69 21.38 -16.83
CA LYS A 489 -6.02 21.62 -16.24
C LYS A 489 -7.14 20.85 -16.95
N LEU A 490 -6.90 20.42 -18.19
CA LEU A 490 -7.85 19.65 -18.99
C LEU A 490 -7.56 18.14 -18.94
N GLN A 491 -6.45 17.75 -18.30
CA GLN A 491 -6.09 16.33 -18.19
C GLN A 491 -7.03 15.60 -17.24
N TYR A 492 -7.65 14.55 -17.76
CA TYR A 492 -8.39 13.60 -16.95
C TYR A 492 -7.42 12.75 -16.12
N ARG A 493 -7.62 12.73 -14.80
CA ARG A 493 -6.94 11.82 -13.87
C ARG A 493 -7.95 11.28 -12.87
N GLN A 494 -7.94 9.99 -12.66
CA GLN A 494 -8.62 9.32 -11.57
C GLN A 494 -7.71 8.22 -11.06
N ARG A 495 -7.26 8.36 -9.82
CA ARG A 495 -6.35 7.40 -9.19
C ARG A 495 -6.99 6.78 -7.97
N GLY A 496 -6.64 5.53 -7.75
CA GLY A 496 -7.04 4.82 -6.56
C GLY A 496 -6.28 3.52 -6.38
N LEU A 497 -6.48 2.94 -5.21
CA LEU A 497 -5.99 1.62 -4.86
C LEU A 497 -7.13 0.77 -4.34
N CYS A 498 -6.98 -0.54 -4.47
CA CYS A 498 -8.03 -1.48 -4.14
C CYS A 498 -7.46 -2.79 -3.61
N ILE A 499 -8.04 -3.28 -2.51
CA ILE A 499 -7.76 -4.62 -1.98
C ILE A 499 -8.70 -5.58 -2.71
N VAL A 500 -8.12 -6.32 -3.65
CA VAL A 500 -8.74 -7.38 -4.45
C VAL A 500 -7.79 -8.54 -4.52
N THR A 501 -8.34 -9.76 -4.47
CA THR A 501 -7.56 -10.97 -4.30
C THR A 501 -7.81 -11.96 -5.42
N GLY A 502 -6.74 -12.37 -6.09
CA GLY A 502 -6.84 -13.42 -7.10
C GLY A 502 -7.24 -14.77 -6.49
N LYS A 503 -8.24 -15.45 -7.05
CA LYS A 503 -8.76 -16.76 -6.59
C LYS A 503 -7.72 -17.86 -6.31
N ARG A 504 -6.53 -17.76 -6.88
CA ARG A 504 -5.45 -18.77 -6.75
C ARG A 504 -4.57 -18.56 -5.52
N ILE A 505 -4.63 -17.40 -4.86
CA ILE A 505 -3.67 -17.08 -3.80
C ILE A 505 -3.75 -18.05 -2.63
N LEU A 506 -4.98 -18.41 -2.22
CA LEU A 506 -5.20 -19.34 -1.11
C LEU A 506 -4.58 -20.71 -1.40
N GLY A 507 -4.78 -21.22 -2.61
CA GLY A 507 -4.17 -22.50 -3.02
C GLY A 507 -2.65 -22.43 -3.12
N ALA A 508 -2.10 -21.30 -3.57
CA ALA A 508 -0.65 -21.11 -3.68
C ALA A 508 0.02 -21.03 -2.29
N VAL A 509 -0.55 -20.27 -1.36
CA VAL A 509 -0.06 -20.16 0.02
C VAL A 509 -0.15 -21.50 0.75
N LYS A 510 -1.24 -22.25 0.58
CA LYS A 510 -1.36 -23.61 1.16
C LYS A 510 -0.26 -24.55 0.69
N LYS A 511 0.08 -24.53 -0.60
CA LYS A 511 1.17 -25.35 -1.17
C LYS A 511 2.54 -24.94 -0.62
N TRP A 512 2.78 -23.64 -0.49
CA TRP A 512 4.00 -23.13 0.13
C TRP A 512 4.13 -23.60 1.59
N ARG A 513 3.08 -23.44 2.40
CA ARG A 513 3.08 -23.89 3.80
C ARG A 513 3.24 -25.39 3.98
N SER A 514 2.78 -26.19 3.02
CA SER A 514 2.97 -27.65 3.04
C SER A 514 4.32 -28.09 2.47
N GLY A 515 5.23 -27.17 2.16
CA GLY A 515 6.55 -27.47 1.57
C GLY A 515 6.50 -27.97 0.13
N LEU A 516 5.36 -27.86 -0.56
CA LEU A 516 5.22 -28.24 -1.98
C LEU A 516 5.77 -27.16 -2.93
N ILE A 517 6.06 -25.97 -2.40
CA ILE A 517 6.79 -24.88 -3.06
C ILE A 517 7.87 -24.46 -2.06
N SER A 518 9.14 -24.43 -2.48
CA SER A 518 10.24 -24.05 -1.58
C SER A 518 10.39 -22.52 -1.49
N ASP A 519 11.02 -22.01 -0.43
CA ASP A 519 11.36 -20.59 -0.31
C ASP A 519 12.30 -20.12 -1.43
N ALA A 520 13.23 -20.99 -1.85
CA ALA A 520 14.07 -20.74 -3.03
C ALA A 520 13.25 -20.58 -4.32
N ASP A 521 12.09 -21.24 -4.42
CA ASP A 521 11.15 -21.04 -5.52
C ASP A 521 10.34 -19.75 -5.39
N LEU A 522 10.28 -19.10 -4.22
CA LEU A 522 9.75 -17.73 -4.09
C LEU A 522 10.78 -16.70 -4.57
N ASP A 523 12.07 -16.95 -4.27
CA ASP A 523 13.14 -15.97 -4.47
C ASP A 523 13.75 -15.98 -5.87
N LYS A 524 13.85 -17.13 -6.54
CA LYS A 524 14.52 -17.28 -7.87
C LYS A 524 14.24 -16.09 -8.80
N GLU A 525 15.26 -15.36 -9.20
CA GLU A 525 15.15 -14.35 -10.24
C GLU A 525 15.07 -15.07 -11.59
N GLU A 526 13.94 -14.95 -12.31
CA GLU A 526 13.93 -15.35 -13.72
C GLU A 526 14.60 -14.21 -14.50
N GLU A 527 15.89 -14.33 -14.77
CA GLU A 527 16.62 -13.53 -15.78
C GLU A 527 16.20 -13.87 -17.23
N ALA A 528 15.28 -14.81 -17.43
CA ALA A 528 14.99 -15.38 -18.74
C ALA A 528 13.68 -14.83 -19.33
N GLU A 529 13.68 -13.59 -19.86
CA GLU A 529 12.71 -13.18 -20.89
C GLU A 529 13.02 -11.85 -21.65
N SER A 530 14.27 -11.35 -21.69
CA SER A 530 14.64 -10.27 -22.64
C SER A 530 15.45 -10.72 -23.86
N SER A 531 16.01 -11.94 -23.89
CA SER A 531 16.92 -12.31 -24.99
C SER A 531 16.25 -12.73 -26.31
N THR A 532 14.92 -12.80 -26.38
CA THR A 532 14.22 -13.26 -27.60
C THR A 532 13.21 -12.27 -28.19
N ALA A 533 13.08 -11.06 -27.64
CA ALA A 533 12.18 -10.03 -28.18
C ALA A 533 12.90 -8.79 -28.75
N GLU A 534 14.19 -8.60 -28.48
CA GLU A 534 14.94 -7.42 -28.96
C GLU A 534 15.58 -7.57 -30.35
N THR A 535 15.60 -8.77 -30.95
CA THR A 535 16.25 -8.98 -32.26
C THR A 535 15.35 -8.79 -33.48
N THR A 536 14.04 -8.55 -33.32
CA THR A 536 13.12 -8.38 -34.48
C THR A 536 12.45 -7.01 -34.56
N GLY A 537 12.52 -6.19 -33.51
CA GLY A 537 11.92 -4.85 -33.49
C GLY A 537 12.80 -3.74 -34.06
N ASP A 538 14.12 -3.83 -33.86
CA ASP A 538 15.03 -2.71 -34.15
C ASP A 538 15.44 -2.64 -35.64
N GLN A 539 15.45 -3.77 -36.36
CA GLN A 539 15.76 -3.76 -37.80
C GLN A 539 14.63 -3.22 -38.67
N SER A 540 13.39 -3.19 -38.16
CA SER A 540 12.20 -2.70 -38.87
C SER A 540 12.14 -1.17 -38.92
N ILE A 541 12.57 -0.51 -37.84
CA ILE A 541 12.53 0.95 -37.72
C ILE A 541 13.63 1.60 -38.57
N ASP A 542 14.82 1.00 -38.62
CA ASP A 542 15.93 1.48 -39.47
C ASP A 542 15.66 1.31 -40.97
N LEU A 543 14.89 0.30 -41.37
CA LEU A 543 14.44 0.15 -42.77
C LEU A 543 13.37 1.19 -43.13
N TRP A 544 12.45 1.50 -42.21
CA TRP A 544 11.40 2.50 -42.45
C TRP A 544 11.94 3.94 -42.49
N ILE A 545 12.95 4.26 -41.67
CA ILE A 545 13.62 5.58 -41.69
C ILE A 545 14.45 5.76 -42.98
N LYS A 546 15.08 4.70 -43.49
CA LYS A 546 15.81 4.75 -44.78
C LYS A 546 14.87 4.94 -45.97
N ASP A 547 13.67 4.35 -45.95
CA ASP A 547 12.68 4.52 -47.01
C ASP A 547 12.02 5.91 -46.99
N LEU A 548 11.85 6.54 -45.83
CA LEU A 548 11.38 7.92 -45.72
C LEU A 548 12.41 8.96 -46.18
N GLN A 549 13.71 8.67 -46.00
CA GLN A 549 14.80 9.54 -46.44
C GLN A 549 15.12 9.38 -47.94
N SER A 550 14.75 8.25 -48.56
CA SER A 550 14.86 8.08 -50.02
C SER A 550 13.69 8.73 -50.76
N ALA A 551 12.49 8.74 -50.17
CA ALA A 551 11.29 9.37 -50.75
C ALA A 551 11.33 10.92 -50.75
N THR A 552 12.15 11.54 -49.91
CA THR A 552 12.28 13.01 -49.83
C THR A 552 13.32 13.61 -50.79
N LYS A 553 14.01 12.78 -51.59
CA LYS A 553 15.01 13.24 -52.59
C LYS A 553 14.51 13.29 -54.04
N THR A 554 13.25 12.95 -54.31
CA THR A 554 12.68 12.94 -55.67
C THR A 554 11.31 13.63 -55.73
N SER A 555 11.25 14.92 -55.42
CA SER A 555 10.17 15.77 -55.96
C SER A 555 10.56 17.25 -56.04
N THR A 556 11.35 17.60 -57.05
CA THR A 556 11.35 18.95 -57.63
C THR A 556 11.22 18.80 -59.14
N THR A 557 9.99 18.91 -59.66
CA THR A 557 9.67 19.78 -60.82
C THR A 557 8.20 19.64 -61.25
N LYS A 558 7.61 20.83 -61.48
CA LYS A 558 6.59 21.20 -62.48
C LYS A 558 5.10 20.99 -62.19
N GLU A 559 4.45 22.15 -62.04
CA GLU A 559 3.04 22.46 -62.31
C GLU A 559 2.63 22.14 -63.76
N SER A 560 1.38 21.70 -63.97
CA SER A 560 0.36 22.40 -64.76
C SER A 560 -0.89 21.54 -65.06
N HIS A 561 -2.07 22.12 -64.80
CA HIS A 561 -3.37 22.00 -65.47
C HIS A 561 -4.15 20.67 -65.71
N ALA A 562 -5.46 20.82 -65.51
CA ALA A 562 -6.63 20.22 -66.19
C ALA A 562 -7.19 18.86 -65.73
N ASP A 563 -8.29 18.95 -64.96
CA ASP A 563 -9.64 18.51 -65.33
C ASP A 563 -9.81 17.22 -66.16
N HIS A 564 -10.30 16.14 -65.53
CA HIS A 564 -11.35 15.24 -66.06
C HIS A 564 -11.66 14.11 -65.06
N GLY A 565 -12.94 13.90 -64.79
CA GLY A 565 -13.42 12.80 -63.95
C GLY A 565 -13.26 11.44 -64.62
N ILE A 566 -13.15 10.38 -63.81
CA ILE A 566 -13.55 9.01 -64.15
C ILE A 566 -13.90 8.27 -62.84
N ARG A 567 -15.10 7.69 -62.83
CA ARG A 567 -15.55 6.67 -61.87
C ARG A 567 -14.64 5.44 -61.96
N ALA A 568 -14.15 4.95 -60.82
CA ALA A 568 -13.65 3.58 -60.72
C ALA A 568 -14.15 2.94 -59.42
N SER A 569 -15.10 2.03 -59.61
CA SER A 569 -15.70 1.11 -58.66
C SER A 569 -14.69 0.14 -58.06
N LEU A 570 -14.55 0.13 -56.74
CA LEU A 570 -13.81 -0.86 -55.97
C LEU A 570 -14.76 -1.96 -55.47
N ARG A 571 -14.68 -3.12 -56.13
CA ARG A 571 -15.29 -4.38 -55.69
C ARG A 571 -14.60 -4.87 -54.42
N LEU A 572 -15.29 -4.81 -53.29
CA LEU A 572 -14.96 -5.54 -52.07
C LEU A 572 -15.21 -7.05 -52.29
N LYS A 573 -14.14 -7.86 -52.26
CA LYS A 573 -14.25 -9.32 -52.19
C LYS A 573 -14.72 -9.71 -50.79
N GLN A 574 -16.02 -10.00 -50.64
CA GLN A 574 -16.55 -10.69 -49.47
C GLN A 574 -16.05 -12.15 -49.47
N LYS A 575 -15.45 -12.59 -48.36
CA LYS A 575 -15.25 -14.02 -48.05
C LYS A 575 -16.54 -14.57 -47.41
N PRO A 576 -16.99 -15.79 -47.76
CA PRO A 576 -18.24 -16.33 -47.24
C PRO A 576 -18.13 -16.71 -45.77
N ARG A 577 -19.13 -16.29 -44.98
CA ARG A 577 -19.37 -16.74 -43.61
C ARG A 577 -19.86 -18.19 -43.62
N LYS A 578 -19.26 -19.06 -42.80
CA LYS A 578 -19.82 -20.37 -42.45
C LYS A 578 -20.94 -20.16 -41.42
N SER A 579 -22.17 -20.51 -41.80
CA SER A 579 -23.31 -20.63 -40.90
C SER A 579 -23.20 -21.93 -40.09
N TYR A 580 -23.28 -21.84 -38.76
CA TYR A 580 -23.59 -23.00 -37.92
C TYR A 580 -25.01 -22.82 -37.39
N THR A 581 -25.93 -23.58 -37.98
CA THR A 581 -27.26 -23.86 -37.45
C THR A 581 -27.13 -24.93 -36.37
N THR A 582 -27.41 -24.60 -35.12
CA THR A 582 -27.67 -25.59 -34.07
C THR A 582 -29.16 -25.73 -33.90
N GLY A 583 -29.71 -26.79 -34.50
CA GLY A 583 -31.06 -27.27 -34.23
C GLY A 583 -31.13 -27.95 -32.87
N VAL A 584 -32.20 -27.67 -32.15
CA VAL A 584 -32.68 -28.40 -30.98
C VAL A 584 -33.35 -29.69 -31.44
N PRO A 585 -33.17 -30.82 -30.73
CA PRO A 585 -34.17 -31.88 -30.73
C PRO A 585 -34.76 -32.08 -29.32
N ILE A 586 -36.09 -31.81 -29.27
CA ILE A 586 -37.14 -32.24 -28.32
C ILE A 586 -36.88 -32.07 -26.83
#